data_AF-A0A9X7CFQ0-F1
#
_entry.id   AF-A0A9X7CFQ0-F1
#
_cell.length_a   1.000
_cell.length_b   1.000
_cell.length_c   1.000
_cell.angle_alpha   90.00
_cell.angle_beta   90.00
_cell.angle_gamma   90.00
#
_symmetry.space_group_name_H-M   'P 1'
#
loop_
_entity.id
_entity.type
_entity.pdbx_description
1 polymer ?
#
loop_
_entity_poly.entity_id
_entity_poly.type
_entity_poly.pdbx_seq_one_letter_code
_entity_poly.pdbx_strand_id
1 'polypeptide(L)'
;MKNKKWNKHPLFDTCLIATTFDSNLIGPTFALIPSVTLPVGPTGDTGPTGDTGPTGDTGPTGDMASMDNAYIYLSATTTIAANTPIPYDQSNINSPNSLIQYSVGTGVINLIANHLYFVHAISLSTSANGNHIGIFRNGSLVPGTDLTTTTATVPQTIPLVASTIINSIGGNVSLEIRALGATRDMSSTSNSLTIITLA
;
A
#
# COMPACT_ATOMS: atom_id res chain seq x y z
N MET A 1 -19.23 64.73 41.82
CA MET A 1 -18.21 65.63 42.40
C MET A 1 -17.35 64.85 43.39
N LYS A 2 -16.04 65.00 43.26
CA LYS A 2 -15.00 64.46 44.15
C LYS A 2 -15.17 65.05 45.57
N ASN A 3 -14.72 64.34 46.61
CA ASN A 3 -13.63 64.80 47.49
C ASN A 3 -13.32 63.79 48.61
N LYS A 4 -12.07 63.32 48.60
CA LYS A 4 -11.33 62.77 49.75
C LYS A 4 -11.23 63.80 50.87
N LYS A 5 -11.17 63.33 52.13
CA LYS A 5 -10.36 63.85 53.27
C LYS A 5 -10.69 62.98 54.50
N TRP A 6 -9.78 62.11 54.97
CA TRP A 6 -8.83 62.40 56.06
C TRP A 6 -9.50 63.04 57.28
N ASN A 7 -9.62 62.30 58.39
CA ASN A 7 -8.68 62.49 59.50
C ASN A 7 -9.01 61.58 60.70
N LYS A 8 -7.92 61.08 61.27
CA LYS A 8 -7.80 60.38 62.55
C LYS A 8 -8.70 61.06 63.59
N HIS A 9 -9.59 60.29 64.21
CA HIS A 9 -10.25 60.73 65.44
C HIS A 9 -9.85 59.83 66.59
N PRO A 10 -9.59 60.43 67.75
CA PRO A 10 -8.68 59.89 68.73
C PRO A 10 -9.44 59.40 69.96
N LEU A 11 -8.94 58.32 70.52
CA LEU A 11 -9.02 58.15 71.97
C LEU A 11 -7.62 58.45 72.49
N PHE A 12 -7.30 59.73 72.48
CA PHE A 12 -6.39 60.30 73.47
C PHE A 12 -7.11 60.31 74.82
N ASP A 13 -6.32 60.36 75.88
CA ASP A 13 -6.71 60.71 77.25
C ASP A 13 -7.10 59.56 78.18
N THR A 14 -6.10 58.75 78.50
CA THR A 14 -5.64 58.70 79.89
C THR A 14 -4.13 58.50 79.90
N CYS A 15 -3.42 59.62 79.86
CA CYS A 15 -2.01 59.69 80.22
C CYS A 15 -1.88 59.25 81.68
N LEU A 16 -1.36 58.04 81.92
CA LEU A 16 -0.81 57.70 83.23
C LEU A 16 0.68 58.06 83.22
N ILE A 17 0.99 59.00 84.10
CA ILE A 17 2.21 59.79 84.24
C ILE A 17 3.47 58.91 84.26
N ALA A 18 4.49 59.30 83.48
CA ALA A 18 5.84 58.77 83.62
C ALA A 18 6.54 59.40 84.84
N THR A 19 6.93 58.58 85.81
CA THR A 19 7.98 58.94 86.78
C THR A 19 9.11 57.92 86.68
N THR A 20 10.18 58.35 86.00
CA THR A 20 11.59 57.97 86.18
C THR A 20 11.99 56.50 85.93
N PHE A 21 12.34 56.17 84.67
CA PHE A 21 13.22 55.02 84.40
C PHE A 21 14.69 55.46 84.55
N ASP A 22 15.39 54.90 85.55
CA ASP A 22 16.85 54.84 85.60
C ASP A 22 17.30 53.71 84.65
N SER A 23 18.05 54.06 83.61
CA SER A 23 18.53 53.13 82.58
C SER A 23 19.56 52.12 83.09
N ASN A 24 19.99 52.19 84.36
CA ASN A 24 20.97 51.28 84.92
C ASN A 24 20.36 50.07 85.66
N LEU A 25 19.03 49.94 85.68
CA LEU A 25 18.37 48.83 86.36
C LEU A 25 17.08 48.43 85.61
N ILE A 26 17.20 47.45 84.69
CA ILE A 26 16.25 46.34 84.42
C ILE A 26 16.45 45.81 82.98
N GLY A 27 16.96 44.57 82.91
CA GLY A 27 16.92 43.70 81.72
C GLY A 27 17.99 42.61 81.80
N PRO A 28 17.68 41.36 82.19
CA PRO A 28 18.68 40.31 82.36
C PRO A 28 19.18 39.80 80.99
N THR A 29 20.48 39.55 80.87
CA THR A 29 21.03 38.74 79.77
C THR A 29 20.44 37.34 79.85
N PHE A 30 19.47 37.01 78.99
CA PHE A 30 18.90 35.67 78.89
C PHE A 30 19.90 34.69 78.26
N ALA A 31 19.95 33.45 78.79
CA ALA A 31 20.77 32.38 78.22
C ALA A 31 20.19 31.86 76.89
N LEU A 32 21.07 31.33 76.02
CA LEU A 32 20.68 30.70 74.75
C LEU A 32 19.84 29.43 74.97
N ILE A 33 18.71 29.33 74.26
CA ILE A 33 17.87 28.12 74.20
C ILE A 33 18.51 27.04 73.30
N PRO A 34 18.57 25.76 73.73
CA PRO A 34 19.08 24.68 72.89
C PRO A 34 18.13 24.36 71.71
N SER A 35 18.67 23.89 70.59
CA SER A 35 17.90 23.58 69.38
C SER A 35 17.00 22.35 69.56
N VAL A 36 15.74 22.43 69.14
CA VAL A 36 14.81 21.30 69.10
C VAL A 36 14.87 20.63 67.72
N THR A 37 15.21 19.34 67.67
CA THR A 37 15.10 18.51 66.46
C THR A 37 13.78 17.73 66.51
N LEU A 38 12.89 17.95 65.54
CA LEU A 38 11.63 17.20 65.42
C LEU A 38 11.81 15.99 64.48
N PRO A 39 11.15 14.85 64.74
CA PRO A 39 11.23 13.67 63.86
C PRO A 39 10.60 13.95 62.49
N VAL A 40 11.19 13.38 61.43
CA VAL A 40 10.64 13.42 60.06
C VAL A 40 9.41 12.49 59.99
N GLY A 41 8.30 12.99 59.46
CA GLY A 41 7.05 12.23 59.32
C GLY A 41 7.14 11.06 58.33
N PRO A 42 6.20 10.10 58.36
CA PRO A 42 6.21 8.95 57.47
C PRO A 42 6.09 9.35 56.00
N THR A 43 6.76 8.62 55.12
CA THR A 43 6.58 8.73 53.66
C THR A 43 5.15 8.31 53.31
N GLY A 44 4.42 9.14 52.55
CA GLY A 44 3.05 8.85 52.14
C GLY A 44 2.94 7.68 51.15
N ASP A 45 1.74 7.10 51.06
CA ASP A 45 1.46 5.96 50.18
C ASP A 45 1.67 6.30 48.69
N THR A 46 2.13 5.31 47.91
CA THR A 46 2.22 5.42 46.46
C THR A 46 0.83 5.62 45.86
N GLY A 47 0.68 6.64 44.99
CA GLY A 47 -0.59 6.94 44.33
C GLY A 47 -1.09 5.82 43.41
N PRO A 48 -2.38 5.83 43.02
CA PRO A 48 -2.96 4.80 42.16
C PRO A 48 -2.33 4.78 40.77
N THR A 49 -2.20 3.58 40.17
CA THR A 49 -1.84 3.41 38.76
C THR A 49 -2.92 4.04 37.88
N GLY A 50 -2.54 4.88 36.91
CA GLY A 50 -3.48 5.53 36.00
C GLY A 50 -4.15 4.54 35.02
N ASP A 51 -5.30 4.94 34.48
CA ASP A 51 -6.08 4.13 33.54
C ASP A 51 -5.30 3.86 32.24
N THR A 52 -5.49 2.65 31.68
CA THR A 52 -4.99 2.31 30.34
C THR A 52 -5.62 3.25 29.31
N GLY A 53 -4.79 3.87 28.47
CA GLY A 53 -5.25 4.76 27.40
C GLY A 53 -6.15 4.04 26.37
N PRO A 54 -6.94 4.79 25.58
CA PRO A 54 -7.83 4.20 24.58
C PRO A 54 -7.04 3.44 23.51
N THR A 55 -7.59 2.32 23.03
CA THR A 55 -7.10 1.65 21.81
C THR A 55 -7.23 2.63 20.64
N GLY A 56 -6.16 2.81 19.86
CA GLY A 56 -6.19 3.69 18.68
C GLY A 56 -7.12 3.18 17.58
N ASP A 57 -7.54 4.07 16.68
CA ASP A 57 -8.43 3.73 15.58
C ASP A 57 -7.81 2.67 14.66
N THR A 58 -8.63 1.73 14.17
CA THR A 58 -8.25 0.83 13.09
C THR A 58 -7.89 1.65 11.85
N GLY A 59 -6.71 1.41 11.26
CA GLY A 59 -6.28 2.08 10.04
C GLY A 59 -7.25 1.86 8.86
N PRO A 60 -7.20 2.69 7.81
CA PRO A 60 -8.06 2.52 6.65
C PRO A 60 -7.83 1.14 6.03
N THR A 61 -8.93 0.41 5.76
CA THR A 61 -8.89 -0.77 4.90
C THR A 61 -8.36 -0.31 3.54
N GLY A 62 -7.22 -0.86 3.09
CA GLY A 62 -6.70 -0.53 1.76
C GLY A 62 -7.71 -0.91 0.69
N ASP A 63 -7.94 -0.02 -0.28
CA ASP A 63 -8.74 -0.36 -1.44
C ASP A 63 -8.08 -1.55 -2.14
N MET A 64 -8.81 -2.67 -2.26
CA MET A 64 -8.43 -3.69 -3.23
C MET A 64 -8.51 -3.00 -4.59
N ALA A 65 -7.36 -2.65 -5.17
CA ALA A 65 -7.30 -2.13 -6.52
C ALA A 65 -8.13 -3.05 -7.42
N SER A 66 -9.22 -2.54 -7.97
CA SER A 66 -10.01 -3.25 -8.97
C SER A 66 -9.15 -3.36 -10.23
N MET A 67 -8.29 -4.38 -10.27
CA MET A 67 -7.34 -4.56 -11.37
C MET A 67 -8.07 -5.17 -12.55
N ASP A 68 -8.04 -4.49 -13.69
CA ASP A 68 -8.49 -5.05 -14.94
C ASP A 68 -7.68 -6.30 -15.26
N ASN A 69 -8.37 -7.42 -15.50
CA ASN A 69 -7.76 -8.70 -15.85
C ASN A 69 -8.55 -9.43 -16.94
N ALA A 70 -7.85 -10.31 -17.65
CA ALA A 70 -8.42 -11.14 -18.70
C ALA A 70 -7.80 -12.53 -18.70
N TYR A 71 -8.63 -13.55 -18.92
CA TYR A 71 -8.24 -14.91 -19.24
C TYR A 71 -8.84 -15.30 -20.58
N ILE A 72 -8.00 -15.54 -21.59
CA ILE A 72 -8.38 -15.78 -22.97
C ILE A 72 -7.80 -17.14 -23.39
N TYR A 73 -8.57 -18.02 -24.03
CA TYR A 73 -8.13 -19.40 -24.28
C TYR A 73 -8.78 -20.04 -25.51
N LEU A 74 -8.20 -21.17 -25.95
CA LEU A 74 -8.77 -22.03 -26.99
C LEU A 74 -9.65 -23.12 -26.36
N SER A 75 -10.91 -23.24 -26.80
CA SER A 75 -11.82 -24.31 -26.42
C SER A 75 -11.77 -25.51 -27.37
N ALA A 76 -11.35 -25.27 -28.62
CA ALA A 76 -11.10 -26.30 -29.63
C ALA A 76 -9.68 -26.21 -30.20
N THR A 77 -9.12 -27.36 -30.57
CA THR A 77 -7.82 -27.39 -31.26
C THR A 77 -7.98 -26.77 -32.64
N THR A 78 -7.07 -25.87 -33.02
CA THR A 78 -7.15 -25.13 -34.28
C THR A 78 -5.82 -25.09 -35.02
N THR A 79 -5.88 -25.18 -36.34
CA THR A 79 -4.71 -25.08 -37.22
C THR A 79 -4.46 -23.62 -37.56
N ILE A 80 -3.22 -23.16 -37.37
CA ILE A 80 -2.83 -21.77 -37.50
C ILE A 80 -1.65 -21.68 -38.46
N ALA A 81 -1.73 -20.76 -39.42
CA ALA A 81 -0.64 -20.53 -40.37
C ALA A 81 0.59 -19.91 -39.67
N ALA A 82 1.75 -20.07 -40.28
CA ALA A 82 2.97 -19.43 -39.77
C ALA A 82 2.80 -17.89 -39.71
N ASN A 83 3.29 -17.31 -38.62
CA ASN A 83 3.33 -15.88 -38.34
C ASN A 83 1.96 -15.19 -38.25
N THR A 84 0.88 -15.94 -38.06
CA THR A 84 -0.45 -15.37 -37.80
C THR A 84 -0.79 -15.38 -36.31
N PRO A 85 -1.62 -14.42 -35.83
CA PRO A 85 -2.10 -14.43 -34.45
C PRO A 85 -2.89 -15.69 -34.12
N ILE A 86 -2.82 -16.12 -32.85
CA ILE A 86 -3.64 -17.22 -32.35
C ILE A 86 -5.08 -16.74 -32.13
N PRO A 87 -6.08 -17.26 -32.84
CA PRO A 87 -7.47 -16.80 -32.73
C PRO A 87 -8.17 -17.49 -31.56
N TYR A 88 -7.85 -17.09 -30.33
CA TYR A 88 -8.51 -17.62 -29.13
C TYR A 88 -10.03 -17.42 -29.21
N ASP A 89 -10.81 -18.48 -29.02
CA ASP A 89 -12.26 -18.51 -29.28
C ASP A 89 -13.10 -18.29 -28.02
N GLN A 90 -12.48 -18.21 -26.84
CA GLN A 90 -13.13 -17.92 -25.56
C GLN A 90 -12.39 -16.83 -24.77
N SER A 91 -13.12 -16.09 -23.93
CA SER A 91 -12.56 -15.08 -23.05
C SER A 91 -13.42 -14.82 -21.81
N ASN A 92 -12.77 -14.74 -20.65
CA ASN A 92 -13.32 -14.25 -19.39
C ASN A 92 -12.59 -12.95 -19.04
N ILE A 93 -13.24 -11.81 -19.24
CA ILE A 93 -12.64 -10.49 -19.06
C ILE A 93 -13.36 -9.76 -17.94
N ASN A 94 -12.62 -9.39 -16.89
CA ASN A 94 -13.06 -8.47 -15.87
C ASN A 94 -12.23 -7.19 -16.00
N SER A 95 -12.66 -6.33 -16.93
CA SER A 95 -12.00 -5.06 -17.21
C SER A 95 -13.01 -3.90 -17.07
N PRO A 96 -13.37 -3.50 -15.84
CA PRO A 96 -14.36 -2.44 -15.60
C PRO A 96 -13.96 -1.10 -16.23
N ASN A 97 -12.65 -0.84 -16.37
CA ASN A 97 -12.13 0.39 -16.99
C ASN A 97 -11.87 0.21 -18.49
N SER A 98 -12.24 -0.95 -19.07
CA SER A 98 -12.02 -1.29 -20.48
C SER A 98 -10.55 -1.18 -20.93
N LEU A 99 -9.61 -1.39 -20.01
CA LEU A 99 -8.17 -1.33 -20.28
C LEU A 99 -7.66 -2.52 -21.11
N ILE A 100 -8.33 -3.66 -21.00
CA ILE A 100 -8.01 -4.87 -21.76
C ILE A 100 -9.22 -5.22 -22.61
N GLN A 101 -9.07 -5.15 -23.93
CA GLN A 101 -10.15 -5.40 -24.88
C GLN A 101 -9.77 -6.54 -25.82
N TYR A 102 -10.68 -7.50 -25.98
CA TYR A 102 -10.50 -8.61 -26.90
C TYR A 102 -11.83 -9.04 -27.49
N SER A 103 -11.86 -9.29 -28.79
CA SER A 103 -12.98 -9.94 -29.48
C SER A 103 -12.57 -11.36 -29.85
N VAL A 104 -13.36 -12.35 -29.46
CA VAL A 104 -13.06 -13.77 -29.70
C VAL A 104 -12.82 -14.05 -31.20
N GLY A 105 -11.87 -14.92 -31.47
CA GLY A 105 -11.44 -15.32 -32.82
C GLY A 105 -10.57 -14.30 -33.57
N THR A 106 -10.36 -13.09 -33.05
CA THR A 106 -9.54 -12.08 -33.74
C THR A 106 -8.04 -12.30 -33.57
N GLY A 107 -7.62 -12.88 -32.44
CA GLY A 107 -6.21 -13.03 -32.06
C GLY A 107 -5.47 -11.72 -31.74
N VAL A 108 -6.18 -10.59 -31.71
CA VAL A 108 -5.62 -9.27 -31.41
C VAL A 108 -6.21 -8.72 -30.12
N ILE A 109 -5.36 -8.45 -29.14
CA ILE A 109 -5.73 -7.83 -27.87
C ILE A 109 -5.37 -6.34 -27.93
N ASN A 110 -6.34 -5.47 -27.67
CA ASN A 110 -6.12 -4.03 -27.56
C ASN A 110 -5.94 -3.64 -26.09
N LEU A 111 -4.77 -3.09 -25.78
CA LEU A 111 -4.41 -2.59 -24.46
C LEU A 111 -4.41 -1.05 -24.49
N ILE A 112 -5.15 -0.42 -23.58
CA ILE A 112 -5.26 1.03 -23.51
C ILE A 112 -3.96 1.69 -23.06
N ALA A 113 -3.66 2.87 -23.62
CA ALA A 113 -2.47 3.65 -23.32
C ALA A 113 -2.25 3.94 -21.82
N ASN A 114 -1.00 4.22 -21.46
CA ASN A 114 -0.57 4.71 -20.14
C ASN A 114 -0.76 3.76 -18.96
N HIS A 115 -0.74 2.45 -19.22
CA HIS A 115 -0.78 1.39 -18.21
C HIS A 115 0.35 0.39 -18.39
N LEU A 116 0.72 -0.28 -17.30
CA LEU A 116 1.58 -1.45 -17.33
C LEU A 116 0.70 -2.71 -17.24
N TYR A 117 1.03 -3.70 -18.05
CA TYR A 117 0.32 -4.97 -18.07
C TYR A 117 1.31 -6.11 -17.86
N PHE A 118 0.97 -7.04 -16.97
CA PHE A 118 1.59 -8.35 -16.95
C PHE A 118 0.89 -9.25 -17.95
N VAL A 119 1.67 -9.93 -18.79
CA VAL A 119 1.19 -10.84 -19.83
C VAL A 119 1.81 -12.20 -19.59
N HIS A 120 0.98 -13.24 -19.55
CA HIS A 120 1.37 -14.62 -19.35
C HIS A 120 0.68 -15.52 -20.38
N ALA A 121 1.43 -16.03 -21.34
CA ALA A 121 0.95 -16.91 -22.39
C ALA A 121 1.43 -18.33 -22.17
N ILE A 122 0.51 -19.29 -22.24
CA ILE A 122 0.79 -20.72 -22.26
C ILE A 122 0.38 -21.26 -23.63
N SER A 123 1.22 -22.08 -24.22
CA SER A 123 0.99 -22.65 -25.55
C SER A 123 1.44 -24.10 -25.64
N LEU A 124 0.60 -24.94 -26.23
CA LEU A 124 0.94 -26.31 -26.57
C LEU A 124 0.50 -26.59 -28.01
N SER A 125 1.41 -27.10 -28.84
CA SER A 125 1.06 -27.55 -30.18
C SER A 125 0.99 -29.06 -30.24
N THR A 126 0.00 -29.62 -30.92
CA THR A 126 -0.07 -31.05 -31.25
C THR A 126 0.56 -31.38 -32.61
N SER A 127 1.21 -30.41 -33.26
CA SER A 127 1.79 -30.55 -34.59
C SER A 127 3.12 -31.32 -34.58
N ALA A 128 3.41 -32.04 -35.68
CA ALA A 128 4.71 -32.65 -35.94
C ALA A 128 5.85 -31.63 -36.06
N ASN A 129 5.53 -30.37 -36.37
CA ASN A 129 6.53 -29.30 -36.49
C ASN A 129 7.05 -28.81 -35.13
N GLY A 130 6.57 -29.38 -34.03
CA GLY A 130 6.85 -28.94 -32.66
C GLY A 130 5.97 -27.76 -32.22
N ASN A 131 6.44 -26.94 -31.28
CA ASN A 131 5.77 -25.70 -30.89
C ASN A 131 6.72 -24.50 -31.05
N HIS A 132 6.24 -23.37 -31.54
CA HIS A 132 7.04 -22.14 -31.67
C HIS A 132 6.12 -20.94 -31.58
N ILE A 133 6.29 -20.12 -30.55
CA ILE A 133 5.47 -18.94 -30.30
C ILE A 133 6.31 -17.70 -30.02
N GLY A 134 5.72 -16.54 -30.23
CA GLY A 134 6.25 -15.26 -29.79
C GLY A 134 5.13 -14.30 -29.38
N ILE A 135 5.42 -13.40 -28.43
CA ILE A 135 4.53 -12.29 -28.08
C ILE A 135 4.93 -11.07 -28.91
N PHE A 136 3.98 -10.46 -29.58
CA PHE A 136 4.18 -9.31 -30.45
C PHE A 136 3.45 -8.10 -29.89
N ARG A 137 4.15 -6.97 -29.83
CA ARG A 137 3.62 -5.65 -29.49
C ARG A 137 3.69 -4.77 -30.73
N ASN A 138 2.53 -4.26 -31.17
CA ASN A 138 2.40 -3.41 -32.36
C ASN A 138 3.12 -4.01 -33.58
N GLY A 139 3.01 -5.32 -33.76
CA GLY A 139 3.67 -6.08 -34.84
C GLY A 139 5.16 -6.38 -34.64
N SER A 140 5.81 -5.86 -33.60
CA SER A 140 7.21 -6.17 -33.25
C SER A 140 7.27 -7.28 -32.21
N LEU A 141 8.17 -8.25 -32.39
CA LEU A 141 8.44 -9.27 -31.39
C LEU A 141 8.94 -8.63 -30.08
N VAL A 142 8.38 -9.03 -28.96
CA VAL A 142 8.84 -8.64 -27.63
C VAL A 142 10.08 -9.48 -27.28
N PRO A 143 11.24 -8.86 -26.99
CA PRO A 143 12.46 -9.60 -26.68
C PRO A 143 12.27 -10.62 -25.55
N GLY A 144 12.85 -11.81 -25.70
CA GLY A 144 12.78 -12.88 -24.71
C GLY A 144 11.49 -13.71 -24.73
N THR A 145 10.54 -13.41 -25.64
CA THR A 145 9.28 -14.15 -25.76
C THR A 145 9.23 -15.15 -26.93
N ASP A 146 10.28 -15.20 -27.75
CA ASP A 146 10.44 -16.19 -28.81
C ASP A 146 10.86 -17.54 -28.20
N LEU A 147 9.92 -18.48 -28.18
CA LEU A 147 10.09 -19.79 -27.55
C LEU A 147 9.83 -20.90 -28.56
N THR A 148 10.69 -21.92 -28.59
CA THR A 148 10.56 -23.04 -29.52
C THR A 148 10.82 -24.39 -28.86
N THR A 149 10.07 -25.41 -29.28
CA THR A 149 10.35 -26.83 -29.08
C THR A 149 10.47 -27.51 -30.44
N THR A 150 11.56 -28.26 -30.63
CA THR A 150 11.89 -28.91 -31.91
C THR A 150 11.66 -30.43 -31.90
N THR A 151 11.11 -30.98 -30.81
CA THR A 151 10.89 -32.43 -30.68
C THR A 151 9.74 -32.89 -31.58
N ALA A 152 10.00 -33.91 -32.41
CA ALA A 152 9.06 -34.47 -33.38
C ALA A 152 8.08 -35.52 -32.80
N THR A 153 8.03 -35.69 -31.49
CA THR A 153 7.07 -36.58 -30.82
C THR A 153 5.68 -35.95 -30.84
N VAL A 154 4.76 -36.56 -31.60
CA VAL A 154 3.36 -36.13 -31.71
C VAL A 154 2.47 -37.03 -30.85
N PRO A 155 1.55 -36.48 -30.03
CA PRO A 155 1.38 -35.05 -29.71
C PRO A 155 2.47 -34.56 -28.75
N GLN A 156 2.81 -33.26 -28.83
CA GLN A 156 3.70 -32.68 -27.84
C GLN A 156 3.01 -32.67 -26.47
N THR A 157 3.79 -32.85 -25.40
CA THR A 157 3.30 -32.89 -24.01
C THR A 157 3.82 -31.75 -23.15
N ILE A 158 4.78 -30.97 -23.64
CA ILE A 158 5.42 -29.88 -22.89
C ILE A 158 4.90 -28.54 -23.43
N PRO A 159 4.16 -27.76 -22.64
CA PRO A 159 3.75 -26.42 -23.03
C PRO A 159 4.91 -25.42 -22.94
N LEU A 160 4.93 -24.47 -23.86
CA LEU A 160 5.75 -23.27 -23.81
C LEU A 160 5.05 -22.20 -22.96
N VAL A 161 5.82 -21.48 -22.16
CA VAL A 161 5.30 -20.42 -21.29
C VAL A 161 6.12 -19.15 -21.52
N ALA A 162 5.49 -18.10 -22.06
CA ALA A 162 6.09 -16.79 -22.23
C ALA A 162 5.46 -15.81 -21.25
N SER A 163 6.27 -15.07 -20.49
CA SER A 163 5.79 -14.02 -19.61
C SER A 163 6.54 -12.72 -19.87
N THR A 164 5.85 -11.60 -19.88
CA THR A 164 6.46 -10.29 -20.09
C THR A 164 5.62 -9.16 -19.48
N ILE A 165 6.23 -7.98 -19.37
CA ILE A 165 5.54 -6.75 -19.00
C ILE A 165 5.39 -5.90 -20.27
N ILE A 166 4.16 -5.49 -20.56
CA ILE A 166 3.86 -4.58 -21.66
C ILE A 166 3.57 -3.20 -21.08
N ASN A 167 4.41 -2.25 -21.45
CA ASN A 167 4.24 -0.85 -21.11
C ASN A 167 3.57 -0.10 -22.27
N SER A 168 2.37 0.42 -22.07
CA SER A 168 1.58 1.15 -23.08
C SER A 168 1.75 2.68 -23.01
N ILE A 169 2.84 3.19 -22.44
CA ILE A 169 3.15 4.63 -22.49
C ILE A 169 3.22 5.10 -23.96
N GLY A 170 2.53 6.20 -24.25
CA GLY A 170 2.58 6.85 -25.56
C GLY A 170 1.56 6.35 -26.58
N GLY A 171 0.68 5.42 -26.22
CA GLY A 171 -0.46 5.02 -27.06
C GLY A 171 -0.97 3.61 -26.79
N ASN A 172 -2.12 3.29 -27.37
CA ASN A 172 -2.68 1.94 -27.29
C ASN A 172 -1.71 0.92 -27.90
N VAL A 173 -1.77 -0.31 -27.38
CA VAL A 173 -0.95 -1.42 -27.84
C VAL A 173 -1.83 -2.51 -28.43
N SER A 174 -1.51 -2.91 -29.66
CA SER A 174 -1.96 -4.18 -30.25
C SER A 174 -1.02 -5.29 -29.77
N LEU A 175 -1.54 -6.22 -28.97
CA LEU A 175 -0.82 -7.38 -28.48
C LEU A 175 -1.31 -8.64 -29.21
N GLU A 176 -0.37 -9.44 -29.68
CA GLU A 176 -0.67 -10.67 -30.42
C GLU A 176 0.27 -11.79 -29.95
N ILE A 177 -0.26 -13.00 -29.77
CA ILE A 177 0.56 -14.20 -29.61
C ILE A 177 0.51 -14.88 -30.97
N ARG A 178 1.68 -15.15 -31.56
CA ARG A 178 1.77 -15.72 -32.92
C ARG A 178 2.40 -17.11 -32.88
N ALA A 179 1.89 -18.02 -33.71
CA ALA A 179 2.59 -19.25 -34.05
C ALA A 179 3.68 -18.89 -35.08
N LEU A 180 4.93 -19.32 -34.87
CA LEU A 180 6.08 -18.91 -35.68
C LEU A 180 6.68 -20.08 -36.48
N GLY A 181 7.33 -19.72 -37.59
CA GLY A 181 8.19 -20.59 -38.39
C GLY A 181 7.48 -21.63 -39.26
N ALA A 182 6.31 -22.13 -38.86
CA ALA A 182 5.53 -23.11 -39.61
C ALA A 182 4.04 -23.08 -39.23
N THR A 183 3.19 -23.68 -40.06
CA THR A 183 1.80 -23.98 -39.70
C THR A 183 1.77 -25.01 -38.57
N ARG A 184 0.90 -24.78 -37.58
CA ARG A 184 0.82 -25.59 -36.34
C ARG A 184 -0.62 -25.79 -35.90
N ASP A 185 -0.88 -26.93 -35.29
CA ASP A 185 -2.13 -27.21 -34.59
C ASP A 185 -1.97 -26.84 -33.11
N MET A 186 -2.71 -25.85 -32.64
CA MET A 186 -2.66 -25.38 -31.26
C MET A 186 -3.74 -26.09 -30.44
N SER A 187 -3.32 -26.80 -29.39
CA SER A 187 -4.16 -27.61 -28.52
C SER A 187 -5.21 -26.80 -27.74
N SER A 188 -6.43 -27.28 -27.61
CA SER A 188 -7.41 -26.69 -26.66
C SER A 188 -7.06 -26.92 -25.19
N THR A 189 -6.17 -27.86 -24.87
CA THR A 189 -5.87 -28.22 -23.47
C THR A 189 -4.93 -27.23 -22.80
N SER A 190 -4.05 -26.57 -23.56
CA SER A 190 -3.00 -25.72 -23.00
C SER A 190 -2.62 -24.60 -23.95
N ASN A 191 -3.61 -23.83 -24.40
CA ASN A 191 -3.42 -22.55 -25.06
C ASN A 191 -4.27 -21.49 -24.39
N SER A 192 -3.61 -20.61 -23.64
CA SER A 192 -4.26 -19.55 -22.91
C SER A 192 -3.34 -18.33 -22.74
N LEU A 193 -3.98 -17.21 -22.45
CA LEU A 193 -3.37 -15.91 -22.24
C LEU A 193 -4.04 -15.26 -21.04
N THR A 194 -3.24 -14.97 -20.03
CA THR A 194 -3.64 -14.18 -18.86
C THR A 194 -3.02 -12.80 -18.95
N ILE A 195 -3.83 -11.77 -18.73
CA ILE A 195 -3.39 -10.38 -18.70
C ILE A 195 -3.91 -9.74 -17.43
N ILE A 196 -3.07 -9.02 -16.70
CA ILE A 196 -3.43 -8.28 -15.49
C ILE A 196 -2.80 -6.90 -15.58
N THR A 197 -3.58 -5.86 -15.30
CA THR A 197 -3.04 -4.49 -15.18
C THR A 197 -2.25 -4.37 -13.88
N LEU A 198 -1.09 -3.73 -13.92
CA LEU A 198 -0.26 -3.47 -12.75
C LEU A 198 -0.53 -2.05 -12.23
N ALA A 199 -0.51 -1.89 -10.90
CA ALA A 199 -0.79 -0.64 -10.19
C ALA A 199 0.36 0.37 -10.29
#